data_AF-A0A963S935-F1
#
_entry.id   AF-A0A963S935-F1
#
_cell.length_a   1.000
_cell.length_b   1.000
_cell.length_c   1.000
_cell.angle_alpha   90.00
_cell.angle_beta   90.00
_cell.angle_gamma   90.00
#
_symmetry.space_group_name_H-M   'P 1'
#
loop_
_entity.id
_entity.type
_entity.pdbx_description
1 polymer ?
#
loop_
_entity_poly.entity_id
_entity_poly.type
_entity_poly.pdbx_seq_one_letter_code
_entity_poly.pdbx_strand_id
1 'polypeptide(L)' 'MNAFWTEADWDEHERVEVVHDRASGLTAIIALHSTHLGPGAGGTRFWHYAEPAGAMRDALRLS' A
#
# COMPACT_ATOMS: atom_id res chain seq x y z
N MET A 1 -2.97 0.37 -16.71
CA MET A 1 -2.91 0.29 -15.23
C MET A 1 -4.23 0.79 -14.72
N ASN A 2 -4.95 -0.04 -13.95
CA ASN A 2 -6.08 0.47 -13.19
C ASN A 2 -5.55 1.36 -12.08
N ALA A 3 -6.28 2.43 -11.80
CA ALA A 3 -5.93 3.30 -10.70
C ALA A 3 -6.21 2.59 -9.38
N PHE A 4 -5.36 2.77 -8.36
CA PHE A 4 -5.47 2.04 -7.10
C PHE A 4 -6.80 2.29 -6.36
N TRP A 5 -7.42 3.46 -6.58
CA TRP A 5 -8.76 3.80 -6.04
C TRP A 5 -9.92 3.02 -6.69
N THR A 6 -9.62 2.12 -7.63
CA THR A 6 -10.61 1.19 -8.22
C THR A 6 -10.51 -0.23 -7.65
N GLU A 7 -9.54 -0.49 -6.76
CA GLU A 7 -9.45 -1.77 -6.05
C GLU A 7 -10.57 -1.87 -5.01
N ALA A 8 -11.06 -3.10 -4.75
CA ALA A 8 -12.18 -3.33 -3.84
C ALA A 8 -11.86 -2.96 -2.38
N ASP A 9 -10.59 -2.98 -1.99
CA ASP A 9 -10.12 -2.68 -0.64
C ASP A 9 -9.80 -1.18 -0.44
N TRP A 10 -10.06 -0.33 -1.44
CA TRP A 10 -9.96 1.13 -1.30
C TRP A 10 -11.09 1.67 -0.42
N ASP A 11 -10.74 2.42 0.62
CA ASP A 11 -11.68 2.97 1.60
C ASP A 11 -11.34 4.44 1.91
N GLU A 12 -11.12 5.23 0.85
CA GLU A 12 -10.76 6.65 0.93
C GLU A 12 -9.48 6.94 1.72
N HIS A 13 -8.47 6.06 1.58
CA HIS A 13 -7.16 6.21 2.24
C HIS A 13 -6.59 7.61 2.04
N GLU A 14 -6.19 8.26 3.14
CA GLU A 14 -5.58 9.59 3.13
C GLU A 14 -4.33 9.66 2.24
N ARG A 15 -3.55 8.57 2.14
CA ARG A 15 -2.35 8.51 1.31
C ARG A 15 -2.00 7.08 0.89
N VAL A 16 -1.57 6.93 -0.36
CA VAL A 16 -0.93 5.72 -0.87
C VAL A 16 0.35 6.11 -1.60
N GLU A 17 1.48 5.55 -1.18
CA GLU A 17 2.78 5.75 -1.83
C GLU A 17 3.33 4.46 -2.37
N VAL A 18 3.78 4.52 -3.63
CA VAL A 18 4.56 3.46 -4.25
C VAL A 18 6.02 3.90 -4.27
N VAL A 19 6.86 3.15 -3.57
CA VAL A 19 8.30 3.40 -3.49
C VAL A 19 9.01 2.39 -4.36
N HIS A 20 9.85 2.88 -5.27
CA HIS A 20 10.75 2.05 -6.05
C HIS A 20 12.17 2.59 -5.89
N ASP A 21 13.07 1.76 -5.36
CA ASP A 21 14.50 2.06 -5.33
C ASP A 21 15.25 1.10 -6.25
N ARG A 22 15.89 1.67 -7.27
CA ARG A 22 16.61 0.91 -8.29
C ARG A 22 17.89 0.28 -7.75
N ALA A 23 18.57 0.92 -6.80
CA ALA A 23 19.85 0.45 -6.30
C ALA A 23 19.70 -0.83 -5.47
N SER A 24 18.69 -0.88 -4.59
CA SER A 24 18.35 -2.07 -3.81
C SER A 24 17.40 -3.03 -4.54
N GLY A 25 16.71 -2.57 -5.58
CA GLY A 25 15.62 -3.32 -6.22
C GLY A 25 14.31 -3.32 -5.42
N LEU A 26 14.22 -2.50 -4.36
CA LEU A 26 13.04 -2.40 -3.51
C LEU A 26 11.82 -1.92 -4.31
N THR A 27 10.72 -2.62 -4.13
CA THR A 27 9.38 -2.12 -4.47
C THR A 27 8.52 -2.27 -3.24
N ALA A 28 7.98 -1.16 -2.75
CA ALA A 28 7.17 -1.11 -1.53
C ALA A 28 5.93 -0.25 -1.74
N ILE A 29 4.89 -0.55 -0.97
CA ILE A 29 3.63 0.21 -0.95
C ILE A 29 3.40 0.62 0.50
N ILE A 30 3.18 1.91 0.72
CA ILE A 30 2.80 2.47 2.01
C ILE A 30 1.37 2.97 1.85
N ALA A 31 0.40 2.29 2.47
CA ALA A 31 -0.98 2.72 2.53
C ALA A 31 -1.27 3.28 3.93
N LEU A 32 -1.89 4.45 3.97
CA LEU A 32 -2.31 5.14 5.19
C LEU A 32 -3.80 5.42 5.08
N HIS A 33 -4.61 4.68 5.84
CA HIS A 33 -6.06 4.83 5.84
C HIS A 33 -6.47 6.16 6.48
N SER A 34 -6.14 6.36 7.76
CA SER A 34 -6.45 7.62 8.45
C SER A 34 -5.42 8.02 9.52
N THR A 35 -5.27 9.32 9.71
CA THR A 35 -4.50 9.95 10.80
C THR A 35 -5.37 10.69 11.82
N HIS A 36 -6.69 10.46 11.82
CA HIS A 36 -7.64 11.19 12.68
C HIS A 36 -7.30 11.14 14.18
N LEU A 37 -6.79 9.99 14.67
CA LEU A 37 -6.41 9.79 16.08
C LEU A 37 -4.92 10.06 16.35
N GLY A 38 -4.15 10.50 15.36
CA GLY A 38 -2.71 10.73 15.45
C GLY A 38 -1.93 10.11 14.31
N PRO A 39 -0.59 10.02 14.43
CA PRO A 39 0.27 9.42 13.39
C PRO A 39 -0.12 7.97 13.10
N GLY A 40 -0.17 7.61 11.82
CA GLY A 40 -0.41 6.23 11.40
C GLY A 40 0.72 5.29 11.90
N ALA A 41 0.34 4.16 12.46
CA ALA A 41 1.24 3.10 12.88
C ALA A 41 0.81 1.78 12.25
N GLY A 42 1.73 1.12 11.55
CA GLY A 42 1.46 -0.13 10.85
C GLY A 42 2.72 -1.00 10.77
N GLY A 43 2.53 -2.31 10.63
CA GLY A 43 3.63 -3.25 10.45
C GLY A 43 4.16 -3.24 9.01
N THR A 44 5.43 -3.63 8.84
CA THR A 44 5.99 -3.90 7.51
C THR A 44 5.87 -5.38 7.19
N ARG A 45 5.19 -5.70 6.08
CA ARG A 45 5.12 -7.06 5.53
C ARG A 45 6.07 -7.18 4.35
N PHE A 46 6.96 -8.17 4.39
CA PHE A 46 7.81 -8.54 3.26
C PHE A 46 7.30 -9.88 2.70
N TRP A 47 6.73 -9.87 1.50
CA TRP A 47 6.07 -11.03 0.92
C TRP A 47 6.19 -11.05 -0.61
N HIS A 48 6.18 -12.25 -1.20
CA HIS A 48 6.13 -12.43 -2.65
C HIS A 48 4.68 -12.54 -3.11
N TYR A 49 4.22 -11.55 -3.87
CA TYR A 49 2.92 -11.60 -4.55
C TYR A 49 3.13 -12.06 -5.99
N ALA A 50 2.21 -12.88 -6.49
CA ALA A 50 2.24 -13.33 -7.88
C ALA A 50 2.09 -12.16 -8.87
N GLU A 51 1.31 -11.15 -8.49
CA GLU A 51 0.98 -9.99 -9.31
C GLU A 51 1.04 -8.70 -8.46
N PRO A 52 1.46 -7.55 -9.02
CA PRO A 52 1.52 -6.28 -8.30
C PRO A 52 0.18 -5.84 -7.70
N ALA A 53 -0.94 -6.16 -8.36
CA ALA A 53 -2.28 -5.86 -7.85
C ALA A 53 -2.59 -6.59 -6.54
N GLY A 54 -2.00 -7.77 -6.31
CA GLY A 54 -2.13 -8.49 -5.04
C GLY A 54 -1.46 -7.74 -3.89
N ALA A 55 -0.29 -7.14 -4.14
CA ALA A 55 0.41 -6.33 -3.15
C ALA A 55 -0.36 -5.05 -2.81
N MET A 56 -0.94 -4.38 -3.83
CA MET A 56 -1.75 -3.18 -3.64
C MET A 56 -2.99 -3.47 -2.79
N ARG A 57 -3.80 -4.48 -3.16
CA ARG A 57 -4.97 -4.88 -2.37
C ARG A 57 -4.62 -5.23 -0.94
N ASP A 58 -3.54 -5.99 -0.73
CA ASP A 58 -3.13 -6.38 0.62
C ASP A 58 -2.69 -5.18 1.46
N ALA A 59 -1.99 -4.21 0.87
CA ALA A 59 -1.59 -2.98 1.56
C ALA A 59 -2.82 -2.14 1.95
N LEU A 60 -3.77 -1.93 1.03
CA LEU A 60 -5.00 -1.18 1.28
C LEU A 60 -5.86 -1.83 2.37
N ARG A 61 -5.98 -3.16 2.35
CA ARG A 61 -6.79 -3.93 3.31
C ARG A 61 -6.22 -3.96 4.73
N LEU A 62 -4.93 -3.70 4.89
CA LEU A 62 -4.23 -3.79 6.19
C LEU A 62 -4.01 -2.43 6.87
N SER A 63 -4.17 -1.33 6.13
CA SER A 63 -3.91 0.03 6.60
C SER A 63 -5.10 0.67 7.26
#